data_AF-A0A1Y2B2B5-F1
#
_entry.id   AF-A0A1Y2B2B5-F1
#
_cell.length_a   1.000
_cell.length_b   1.000
_cell.length_c   1.000
_cell.angle_alpha   90.00
_cell.angle_beta   90.00
_cell.angle_gamma   90.00
#
_symmetry.space_group_name_H-M   'P 1'
#
loop_
_entity.id
_entity.type
_entity.pdbx_description
1 polymer ?
#
loop_
_entity_poly.entity_id
_entity_poly.type
_entity_poly.pdbx_seq_one_letter_code
_entity_poly.pdbx_strand_id
1 'polypeptide(L)'
;MPITSEIIIDAPPQVVRQVLLDFPTLRDWHDGAHFEFIEVLAPGRKSGIETVKGDRVKVKVPWWPLPFYSTVQENKPNRFVWAAGSSLLLLGRHEYTLNPDASGNPNRTLFSQSEGFVGLLSYFIDSPTSMAGKKTLQGFEGFDRDLKAGVERIWQERHGK
;
A
#
# COMPACT_ATOMS: atom_id res chain seq x y z
N MET A 1 1.51 0.67 18.48
CA MET A 1 2.18 1.70 17.62
C MET A 1 2.11 1.14 16.22
N PRO A 2 1.71 1.92 15.21
CA PRO A 2 1.53 1.37 13.87
C PRO A 2 2.85 0.83 13.33
N ILE A 3 2.78 -0.30 12.65
CA ILE A 3 3.93 -0.86 11.94
C ILE A 3 4.14 0.03 10.72
N THR A 4 5.35 0.56 10.54
CA THR A 4 5.64 1.57 9.52
C THR A 4 6.93 1.19 8.78
N SER A 5 6.93 1.39 7.46
CA SER A 5 8.10 1.27 6.59
C SER A 5 8.17 2.49 5.68
N GLU A 6 9.39 2.91 5.33
CA GLU A 6 9.63 4.08 4.49
C GLU A 6 10.78 3.81 3.51
N ILE A 7 10.67 4.33 2.30
CA ILE A 7 11.70 4.26 1.28
C ILE A 7 11.69 5.51 0.40
N ILE A 8 12.85 5.87 -0.14
CA ILE A 8 12.96 6.89 -1.18
C ILE A 8 12.85 6.23 -2.55
N ILE A 9 11.98 6.78 -3.39
CA ILE A 9 11.79 6.37 -4.79
C ILE A 9 12.19 7.53 -5.69
N ASP A 10 13.07 7.28 -6.66
CA ASP A 10 13.60 8.25 -7.62
C ASP A 10 12.61 8.45 -8.79
N ALA A 11 11.39 8.83 -8.44
CA ALA A 11 10.35 9.29 -9.34
C ALA A 11 9.43 10.33 -8.63
N PRO A 12 8.69 11.16 -9.38
CA PRO A 12 7.71 12.09 -8.80
C PRO A 12 6.56 11.38 -8.06
N PRO A 13 5.96 11.99 -7.00
CA PRO A 13 4.89 11.35 -6.22
C PRO A 13 3.67 10.92 -7.04
N GLN A 14 3.35 11.68 -8.09
CA GLN A 14 2.25 11.38 -9.00
C GLN A 14 2.49 10.06 -9.75
N VAL A 15 3.73 9.77 -10.13
CA VAL A 15 4.10 8.54 -10.84
C VAL A 15 4.08 7.36 -9.90
N VAL A 16 4.65 7.50 -8.70
CA VAL A 16 4.58 6.47 -7.65
C VAL A 16 3.12 6.12 -7.37
N ARG A 17 2.26 7.13 -7.22
CA ARG A 17 0.83 6.93 -6.97
C ARG A 17 0.14 6.20 -8.11
N GLN A 18 0.45 6.54 -9.37
CA GLN A 18 -0.13 5.87 -10.53
C GLN A 18 0.18 4.38 -10.51
N VAL A 19 1.43 4.00 -10.28
CA VAL A 19 1.85 2.59 -10.24
C VAL A 19 1.26 1.86 -9.03
N LEU A 20 1.34 2.47 -7.83
CA LEU A 20 0.84 1.87 -6.59
C LEU A 20 -0.66 1.55 -6.66
N LEU A 21 -1.46 2.46 -7.21
CA LEU A 21 -2.92 2.33 -7.22
C LEU A 21 -3.47 1.73 -8.52
N ASP A 22 -2.62 1.40 -9.48
CA ASP A 22 -2.99 0.61 -10.66
C ASP A 22 -3.01 -0.88 -10.31
N PHE A 23 -3.97 -1.25 -9.46
CA PHE A 23 -4.11 -2.62 -8.95
C PHE A 23 -4.15 -3.71 -10.05
N PRO A 24 -4.78 -3.50 -11.22
CA PRO A 24 -4.73 -4.46 -12.32
C PRO A 24 -3.31 -4.81 -12.81
N THR A 25 -2.36 -3.90 -12.69
CA THR A 25 -0.97 -4.09 -13.15
C THR A 25 -0.02 -4.45 -12.00
N LEU A 26 -0.54 -4.77 -10.81
CA LEU A 26 0.27 -5.13 -9.64
C LEU A 26 1.29 -6.23 -9.97
N ARG A 27 0.88 -7.23 -10.76
CA ARG A 27 1.71 -8.38 -11.16
C ARG A 27 2.84 -8.04 -12.13
N ASP A 28 2.85 -6.84 -12.71
CA ASP A 28 3.90 -6.39 -13.63
C ASP A 28 5.16 -5.92 -12.89
N TRP A 29 5.04 -5.63 -11.58
CA TRP A 29 6.14 -5.11 -10.77
C TRP A 29 6.26 -5.75 -9.38
N HIS A 30 5.26 -6.50 -8.91
CA HIS A 30 5.30 -7.24 -7.66
C HIS A 30 5.10 -8.74 -7.89
N ASP A 31 5.88 -9.56 -7.18
CA ASP A 31 5.92 -11.02 -7.35
C ASP A 31 4.78 -11.76 -6.63
N GLY A 32 4.00 -11.07 -5.79
CA GLY A 32 2.90 -11.63 -5.01
C GLY A 32 3.24 -12.02 -3.58
N ALA A 33 4.48 -11.80 -3.12
CA ALA A 33 4.92 -12.17 -1.79
C ALA A 33 4.19 -11.37 -0.68
N HIS A 34 3.69 -10.17 -1.00
CA HIS A 34 2.93 -9.35 -0.06
C HIS A 34 1.44 -9.28 -0.44
N PHE A 35 1.13 -8.91 -1.68
CA PHE A 35 -0.22 -8.90 -2.23
C PHE A 35 -0.30 -9.80 -3.45
N GLU A 36 -1.16 -10.81 -3.39
CA GLU A 36 -1.42 -11.68 -4.54
C GLU A 36 -2.24 -10.94 -5.59
N PHE A 37 -3.34 -10.30 -5.15
CA PHE A 37 -4.13 -9.39 -5.97
C PHE A 37 -4.90 -8.39 -5.12
N ILE A 38 -5.26 -7.27 -5.76
CA ILE A 38 -6.15 -6.24 -5.25
C ILE A 38 -7.19 -5.94 -6.34
N GLU A 39 -8.48 -6.04 -6.01
CA GLU A 39 -9.57 -5.90 -6.98
C GLU A 39 -10.58 -4.86 -6.49
N VAL A 40 -10.86 -3.84 -7.30
CA VAL A 40 -11.90 -2.84 -7.00
C VAL A 40 -13.27 -3.43 -7.31
N LEU A 41 -14.17 -3.42 -6.33
CA LEU A 41 -15.54 -3.94 -6.47
C LEU A 41 -16.57 -2.85 -6.77
N ALA A 42 -16.15 -1.58 -6.74
CA ALA A 42 -17.03 -0.45 -6.95
C ALA A 42 -17.46 -0.35 -8.43
N PRO A 43 -18.77 -0.23 -8.73
CA PRO A 43 -19.25 -0.16 -10.10
C PRO A 43 -18.63 0.99 -10.89
N GLY A 44 -18.16 0.70 -12.11
CA GLY A 44 -17.60 1.69 -13.02
C GLY A 44 -16.16 2.13 -12.70
N ARG A 45 -15.51 1.53 -11.69
CA ARG A 45 -14.11 1.82 -11.33
C ARG A 45 -13.22 0.64 -11.68
N LYS A 46 -12.06 0.91 -12.27
CA LYS A 46 -11.12 -0.11 -12.77
C LYS A 46 -9.85 -0.22 -11.93
N SER A 47 -9.47 0.84 -11.22
CA SER A 47 -8.24 0.86 -10.41
C SER A 47 -8.43 1.64 -9.11
N GLY A 48 -7.47 1.51 -8.20
CA GLY A 48 -7.42 2.26 -6.94
C GLY A 48 -7.41 3.77 -7.15
N ILE A 49 -6.91 4.25 -8.29
CA ILE A 49 -6.85 5.67 -8.63
C ILE A 49 -8.24 6.32 -8.64
N GLU A 50 -9.24 5.60 -9.14
CA GLU A 50 -10.62 6.08 -9.36
C GLU A 50 -11.51 5.91 -8.12
N THR A 51 -11.02 5.21 -7.10
CA THR A 51 -11.80 4.92 -5.88
C THR A 51 -12.11 6.17 -5.07
N VAL A 52 -13.27 6.17 -4.44
CA VAL A 52 -13.70 7.20 -3.49
C VAL A 52 -13.97 6.59 -2.13
N LYS A 53 -14.08 7.43 -1.10
CA LYS A 53 -14.43 6.99 0.25
C LYS A 53 -15.72 6.17 0.23
N GLY A 54 -15.68 5.00 0.88
CA GLY A 54 -16.79 4.05 0.94
C GLY A 54 -16.72 2.93 -0.09
N ASP A 55 -15.89 3.06 -1.13
CA ASP A 55 -15.69 1.98 -2.09
C ASP A 55 -15.06 0.75 -1.46
N ARG A 56 -15.46 -0.43 -1.95
CA ARG A 56 -14.93 -1.70 -1.49
C ARG A 56 -13.86 -2.22 -2.43
N VAL A 57 -12.82 -2.77 -1.82
CA VAL A 57 -11.70 -3.42 -2.49
C VAL A 57 -11.55 -4.82 -1.90
N LYS A 58 -11.39 -5.82 -2.75
CA LYS A 58 -11.09 -7.20 -2.36
C LYS A 58 -9.59 -7.39 -2.42
N VAL A 59 -9.01 -7.90 -1.34
CA VAL A 59 -7.57 -8.05 -1.18
C VAL A 59 -7.26 -9.51 -0.88
N LYS A 60 -6.26 -10.05 -1.55
CA LYS A 60 -5.73 -11.38 -1.28
C LYS A 60 -4.24 -11.27 -0.98
N VAL A 61 -3.84 -11.85 0.14
CA VAL A 61 -2.45 -11.97 0.58
C VAL A 61 -2.09 -13.47 0.62
N PRO A 62 -0.83 -13.83 0.33
CA PRO A 62 -0.45 -15.24 0.16
C PRO A 62 -0.52 -16.05 1.46
N TRP A 63 -0.32 -15.40 2.61
CA TRP A 63 -0.28 -16.06 3.92
C TRP A 63 -1.66 -16.31 4.54
N TRP A 64 -2.74 -15.77 3.95
CA TRP A 64 -4.11 -15.93 4.43
C TRP A 64 -4.96 -16.68 3.41
N PRO A 65 -5.71 -17.73 3.80
CA PRO A 65 -6.37 -18.63 2.84
C PRO A 65 -7.50 -17.97 2.03
N LEU A 66 -8.20 -16.99 2.59
CA LEU A 66 -9.35 -16.35 1.94
C LEU A 66 -9.03 -14.88 1.57
N PRO A 67 -9.63 -14.32 0.52
CA PRO A 67 -9.58 -12.87 0.33
C PRO A 67 -10.36 -12.17 1.46
N PHE A 68 -9.90 -10.99 1.85
CA PHE A 68 -10.63 -10.09 2.73
C PHE A 68 -11.08 -8.85 1.97
N TYR A 69 -11.96 -8.07 2.60
CA TYR A 69 -12.53 -6.87 1.99
C TYR A 69 -12.13 -5.64 2.79
N SER A 70 -11.56 -4.69 2.09
CA SER A 70 -11.19 -3.37 2.60
C SER A 70 -12.19 -2.32 2.10
N THR A 71 -12.39 -1.28 2.90
CA THR A 71 -13.18 -0.10 2.52
C THR A 71 -12.25 1.09 2.42
N VAL A 72 -12.28 1.80 1.29
CA VAL A 72 -11.50 3.02 1.06
C VAL A 72 -11.99 4.09 2.03
N GLN A 73 -11.05 4.64 2.80
CA GLN A 73 -11.29 5.70 3.78
C GLN A 73 -10.90 7.07 3.21
N GLU A 74 -9.82 7.11 2.44
CA GLU A 74 -9.26 8.33 1.87
C GLU A 74 -8.51 8.01 0.59
N ASN A 75 -8.71 8.82 -0.46
CA ASN A 75 -7.95 8.74 -1.69
C ASN A 75 -7.65 10.16 -2.17
N LYS A 76 -6.44 10.63 -1.89
CA LYS A 76 -5.92 11.97 -2.20
C LYS A 76 -4.63 11.86 -3.02
N PRO A 77 -4.14 12.96 -3.61
CA PRO A 77 -2.91 12.95 -4.41
C PRO A 77 -1.66 12.47 -3.66
N ASN A 78 -1.57 12.68 -2.35
CA ASN A 78 -0.41 12.32 -1.53
C ASN A 78 -0.72 11.25 -0.47
N ARG A 79 -1.94 10.70 -0.46
CA ARG A 79 -2.38 9.79 0.60
C ARG A 79 -3.47 8.85 0.14
N PHE A 80 -3.30 7.56 0.38
CA PHE A 80 -4.33 6.54 0.18
C PHE A 80 -4.51 5.75 1.47
N VAL A 81 -5.76 5.55 1.88
CA VAL A 81 -6.08 4.81 3.10
C VAL A 81 -7.26 3.90 2.85
N TRP A 82 -7.12 2.67 3.31
CA TRP A 82 -8.22 1.73 3.43
C TRP A 82 -8.25 1.09 4.82
N ALA A 83 -9.37 0.47 5.15
CA ALA A 83 -9.49 -0.27 6.39
C ALA A 83 -10.22 -1.60 6.16
N ALA A 84 -9.74 -2.66 6.80
CA ALA A 84 -10.30 -3.99 6.74
C ALA A 84 -10.60 -4.53 8.13
N GLY A 85 -11.70 -5.28 8.25
CA GLY A 85 -12.10 -5.93 9.50
C GLY A 85 -13.16 -5.15 10.29
N SER A 86 -13.19 -5.37 11.59
CA SER A 86 -14.19 -4.83 12.52
C SER A 86 -13.50 -4.31 13.77
N SER A 87 -13.87 -3.11 14.22
CA SER A 87 -13.29 -2.49 15.42
C SER A 87 -13.48 -3.31 16.70
N LEU A 88 -14.45 -4.23 16.70
CA LEU A 88 -14.69 -5.13 17.83
C LEU A 88 -13.65 -6.26 17.92
N LEU A 89 -13.25 -6.83 16.77
CA LEU A 89 -12.38 -8.00 16.72
C LEU A 89 -10.95 -7.62 16.34
N LEU A 90 -10.79 -7.07 15.13
CA LEU A 90 -9.55 -6.59 14.57
C LEU A 90 -9.88 -5.68 13.39
N LEU A 91 -9.50 -4.41 13.48
CA LEU A 91 -9.57 -3.44 12.40
C LEU A 91 -8.14 -3.03 12.05
N GLY A 92 -7.69 -3.42 10.86
CA GLY A 92 -6.45 -2.92 10.27
C GLY A 92 -6.75 -1.67 9.46
N ARG A 93 -6.11 -0.55 9.81
CA ARG A 93 -6.12 0.69 9.01
C ARG A 93 -4.75 0.81 8.36
N HIS A 94 -4.71 0.60 7.05
CA HIS A 94 -3.47 0.66 6.27
C HIS A 94 -3.46 1.91 5.41
N GLU A 95 -2.36 2.63 5.52
CA GLU A 95 -2.17 3.97 5.00
C GLU A 95 -0.88 4.04 4.20
N TYR A 96 -0.96 4.68 3.04
CA TYR A 96 0.16 5.00 2.17
C TYR A 96 0.27 6.52 2.04
N THR A 97 1.48 7.05 2.15
CA THR A 97 1.78 8.47 1.90
C THR A 97 2.85 8.62 0.84
N LEU A 98 2.68 9.63 -0.02
CA LEU A 98 3.56 9.91 -1.15
C LEU A 98 3.91 11.40 -1.12
N ASN A 99 4.98 11.73 -0.40
CA ASN A 99 5.41 13.12 -0.22
C ASN A 99 6.70 13.37 -1.02
N PRO A 100 6.93 14.60 -1.50
CA PRO A 100 8.26 14.99 -1.96
C PRO A 100 9.31 14.70 -0.88
N ASP A 101 10.49 14.26 -1.29
CA ASP A 101 11.58 14.05 -0.34
C ASP A 101 12.07 15.39 0.25
N ALA A 102 12.79 15.32 1.38
CA ALA A 102 13.30 16.52 2.05
C ALA A 102 14.39 17.27 1.26
N SER A 103 14.88 16.70 0.14
CA SER A 103 15.92 17.33 -0.68
C SER A 103 15.37 18.44 -1.59
N GLY A 104 14.05 18.50 -1.77
CA GLY A 104 13.40 19.42 -2.69
C GLY A 104 13.49 18.99 -4.16
N ASN A 105 13.99 17.78 -4.44
CA ASN A 105 14.01 17.24 -5.79
C ASN A 105 12.59 16.78 -6.18
N PRO A 106 11.96 17.38 -7.22
CA PRO A 106 10.61 17.01 -7.64
C PRO A 106 10.50 15.58 -8.21
N ASN A 107 11.64 14.97 -8.55
CA ASN A 107 11.73 13.60 -9.05
C ASN A 107 12.09 12.59 -7.95
N ARG A 108 11.88 12.94 -6.68
CA ARG A 108 12.07 12.03 -5.55
C ARG A 108 10.88 12.05 -4.61
N THR A 109 10.44 10.85 -4.23
CA THR A 109 9.30 10.63 -3.35
C THR A 109 9.77 9.93 -2.09
N LEU A 110 9.44 10.49 -0.93
CA LEU A 110 9.37 9.74 0.32
C LEU A 110 8.05 8.97 0.32
N PHE A 111 8.15 7.66 0.06
CA PHE A 111 7.04 6.74 0.18
C PHE A 111 7.05 6.13 1.57
N SER A 112 5.91 6.19 2.24
CA SER A 112 5.72 5.53 3.54
C SER A 112 4.45 4.70 3.50
N GLN A 113 4.51 3.52 4.08
CA GLN A 113 3.31 2.73 4.38
C GLN A 113 3.24 2.39 5.86
N SER A 114 2.03 2.39 6.41
CA SER A 114 1.80 2.09 7.81
C SER A 114 0.50 1.35 8.04
N GLU A 115 0.49 0.41 8.96
CA GLU A 115 -0.73 -0.27 9.39
C GLU A 115 -0.86 -0.21 10.91
N GLY A 116 -1.97 0.38 11.34
CA GLY A 116 -2.39 0.41 12.74
C GLY A 116 -3.54 -0.56 12.97
N PHE A 117 -3.43 -1.36 14.02
CA PHE A 117 -4.47 -2.30 14.39
C PHE A 117 -5.20 -1.85 15.65
N VAL A 118 -6.54 -1.88 15.62
CA VAL A 118 -7.38 -1.67 16.81
C VAL A 118 -8.34 -2.85 17.01
N GLY A 119 -8.74 -3.12 18.26
CA GLY A 119 -9.65 -4.21 18.62
C GLY A 119 -9.03 -5.24 19.57
N LEU A 120 -9.82 -6.22 20.01
CA LEU A 120 -9.40 -7.19 21.04
C LEU A 120 -8.17 -8.02 20.65
N LEU A 121 -7.97 -8.27 19.35
CA LEU A 121 -6.84 -9.04 18.84
C LEU A 121 -5.63 -8.17 18.43
N SER A 122 -5.74 -6.84 18.47
CA SER A 122 -4.66 -5.96 18.02
C SER A 122 -3.40 -6.10 18.87
N TYR A 123 -3.52 -6.45 20.16
CA TYR A 123 -2.37 -6.66 21.06
C TYR A 123 -1.35 -7.69 20.53
N PHE A 124 -1.79 -8.68 19.76
CA PHE A 124 -0.90 -9.71 19.21
C PHE A 124 -0.12 -9.25 17.96
N ILE A 125 -0.59 -8.19 17.30
CA ILE A 125 -0.08 -7.71 15.99
C ILE A 125 0.58 -6.33 16.12
N ASP A 126 0.00 -5.41 16.90
CA ASP A 126 0.35 -3.98 17.00
C ASP A 126 1.65 -3.70 17.79
N SER A 127 2.43 -4.74 18.06
CA SER A 127 3.78 -4.62 18.61
C SER A 127 4.81 -4.96 17.53
N PRO A 128 5.67 -4.02 17.12
CA PRO A 128 6.74 -4.28 16.13
C PRO A 128 7.79 -5.27 16.66
N THR A 129 7.79 -5.60 17.96
CA THR A 129 8.65 -6.62 18.55
C THR A 129 8.03 -8.02 18.54
N SER A 130 6.72 -8.15 18.26
CA SER A 130 6.05 -9.45 18.13
C SER A 130 6.46 -10.15 16.83
N MET A 131 6.37 -11.48 16.79
CA MET A 131 6.69 -12.26 15.59
C MET A 131 5.78 -11.89 14.42
N ALA A 132 4.50 -11.59 14.70
CA ALA A 132 3.55 -11.11 13.69
C ALA A 132 3.94 -9.72 13.18
N GLY A 133 4.24 -8.78 14.08
CA GLY A 133 4.65 -7.43 13.70
C GLY A 133 5.92 -7.40 12.86
N LYS A 134 6.93 -8.22 13.21
CA LYS A 134 8.16 -8.38 12.41
C LYS A 134 7.89 -8.93 11.02
N LYS A 135 7.00 -9.92 10.88
CA LYS A 135 6.59 -10.47 9.58
C LYS A 135 5.86 -9.43 8.72
N THR A 136 4.96 -8.64 9.32
CA THR A 136 4.29 -7.55 8.61
C THR A 136 5.29 -6.52 8.12
N LEU A 137 6.22 -6.09 8.98
CA LEU A 137 7.28 -5.15 8.60
C LEU A 137 8.15 -5.68 7.45
N GLN A 138 8.58 -6.94 7.53
CA GLN A 138 9.32 -7.59 6.43
C GLN A 138 8.54 -7.62 5.12
N GLY A 139 7.23 -7.86 5.18
CA GLY A 139 6.34 -7.80 4.03
C GLY A 139 6.25 -6.39 3.44
N PHE A 140 6.13 -5.37 4.29
CA PHE A 140 6.12 -3.96 3.86
C PHE A 140 7.42 -3.57 3.17
N GLU A 141 8.57 -3.86 3.79
CA GLU A 141 9.87 -3.56 3.21
C GLU A 141 10.10 -4.30 1.88
N GLY A 142 9.59 -5.53 1.74
CA GLY A 142 9.62 -6.27 0.48
C GLY A 142 8.79 -5.58 -0.61
N PHE A 143 7.54 -5.26 -0.30
CA PHE A 143 6.65 -4.54 -1.21
C PHE A 143 7.20 -3.17 -1.61
N ASP A 144 7.80 -2.43 -0.67
CA ASP A 144 8.42 -1.13 -0.91
C ASP A 144 9.56 -1.21 -1.91
N ARG A 145 10.40 -2.25 -1.81
CA ARG A 145 11.50 -2.49 -2.76
C ARG A 145 10.98 -2.80 -4.16
N ASP A 146 9.96 -3.64 -4.25
CA ASP A 146 9.35 -4.00 -5.53
C ASP A 146 8.68 -2.79 -6.19
N LEU A 147 7.93 -1.99 -5.41
CA LEU A 147 7.32 -0.75 -5.88
C LEU A 147 8.39 0.23 -6.36
N LYS A 148 9.47 0.44 -5.58
CA LYS A 148 10.59 1.30 -5.98
C LYS A 148 11.16 0.86 -7.32
N ALA A 149 11.51 -0.43 -7.46
CA ALA A 149 12.08 -0.97 -8.69
C ALA A 149 11.14 -0.83 -9.89
N GLY A 150 9.84 -1.14 -9.72
CA GLY A 150 8.83 -1.01 -10.76
C GLY A 150 8.63 0.43 -11.21
N VAL A 151 8.46 1.34 -10.25
CA VAL A 151 8.26 2.77 -10.52
C VAL A 151 9.46 3.39 -11.21
N GLU A 152 10.67 3.15 -10.70
CA GLU A 152 11.89 3.74 -11.27
C GLU A 152 12.14 3.23 -12.68
N ARG A 153 11.93 1.94 -12.93
CA ARG A 153 12.01 1.39 -14.29
C ARG A 153 11.05 2.11 -15.25
N ILE A 154 9.77 2.21 -14.88
CA ILE A 154 8.74 2.88 -15.70
C ILE A 154 9.06 4.38 -15.90
N TRP A 155 9.57 5.05 -14.86
CA TRP A 155 9.93 6.46 -14.91
C TRP A 155 11.10 6.71 -15.87
N GLN A 156 12.16 5.89 -15.76
CA GLN A 156 13.34 5.98 -16.61
C GLN A 156 13.03 5.63 -18.07
N GLU A 157 12.20 4.62 -18.35
CA GLU A 157 11.77 4.30 -19.71
C GLU A 157 11.08 5.49 -20.41
N ARG A 158 10.41 6.36 -19.65
CA ARG A 158 9.69 7.54 -20.18
C ARG A 158 10.55 8.80 -20.31
N HIS A 159 11.64 8.91 -19.55
CA HIS A 159 12.44 10.15 -19.45
C HIS A 159 13.94 9.96 -19.77
N GLY A 160 14.37 8.73 -20.01
CA GLY A 160 15.75 8.35 -20.35
C GLY A 160 16.06 8.40 -21.85
N LYS A 161 15.55 9.40 -22.59
CA LYS A 161 16.05 9.75 -23.93
C LYS A 161 16.75 11.09 -23.90
#